data_AF-A0A2E7F255-F1
#
_entry.id   AF-A0A2E7F255-F1
#
_cell.length_a   1.000
_cell.length_b   1.000
_cell.length_c   1.000
_cell.angle_alpha   90.00
_cell.angle_beta   90.00
_cell.angle_gamma   90.00
#
_symmetry.space_group_name_H-M   'P 1'
#
loop_
_entity.id
_entity.type
_entity.pdbx_description
1 polymer ?
#
loop_
_entity_poly.entity_id
_entity_poly.type
_entity_poly.pdbx_seq_one_letter_code
_entity_poly.pdbx_strand_id
1 'polypeptide(L)'
;MGTGSQTAVRLTCEQRQQEFAVLIQDQMRRQGVSIRQLYVEGLIRQNHRNGFYKRIANGSLSHGEFNQVAERLGIDPVRAALTVHCFASGHAYDDPCCETSAEVAKAIAVQLPEEIAACDGEFEPIRDALCRGIGKRTSNAIARYHAAVAQRDDAALLDRAFG
;
A
#
# COMPACT_ATOMS: atom_id res chain seq x y z
N MET A 1 26.11 14.98 -8.26
CA MET A 1 25.28 13.82 -7.88
C MET A 1 24.51 14.17 -6.62
N GLY A 2 23.25 14.55 -6.77
CA GLY A 2 22.38 14.92 -5.67
C GLY A 2 20.95 14.63 -6.08
N THR A 3 20.61 13.34 -6.17
CA THR A 3 19.21 12.95 -6.38
C THR A 3 18.49 13.17 -5.08
N GLY A 4 17.78 14.30 -5.04
CA GLY A 4 17.03 14.76 -3.89
C GLY A 4 16.21 13.64 -3.27
N SER A 5 16.25 13.58 -1.94
CA SER A 5 15.17 13.02 -1.15
C SER A 5 13.89 13.65 -1.68
N GLN A 6 13.14 12.94 -2.52
CA GLN A 6 11.79 13.38 -2.89
C GLN A 6 11.06 13.52 -1.56
N THR A 7 10.81 14.76 -1.17
CA THR A 7 9.91 15.07 -0.06
C THR A 7 8.60 14.41 -0.45
N ALA A 8 8.24 13.32 0.25
CA ALA A 8 6.98 12.60 0.00
C ALA A 8 5.89 13.66 -0.16
N VAL A 9 5.26 13.71 -1.33
CA VAL A 9 4.31 14.76 -1.67
C VAL A 9 3.23 14.73 -0.62
N ARG A 10 3.16 15.78 0.21
CA ARG A 10 2.16 15.86 1.27
C ARG A 10 0.82 16.18 0.63
N LEU A 11 0.08 15.12 0.30
CA LEU A 11 -1.28 15.23 -0.18
C LEU A 11 -2.18 15.84 0.91
N THR A 12 -3.09 16.71 0.49
CA THR A 12 -4.19 17.18 1.33
C THR A 12 -5.13 16.02 1.67
N CYS A 13 -6.05 16.23 2.61
CA CYS A 13 -7.04 15.21 2.95
C CYS A 13 -7.90 14.83 1.74
N GLU A 14 -8.37 15.82 0.99
CA GLU A 14 -9.17 15.64 -0.23
C GLU A 14 -8.39 14.87 -1.30
N GLN A 15 -7.11 15.19 -1.50
CA GLN A 15 -6.26 14.46 -2.44
C GLN A 15 -6.08 13.00 -2.03
N ARG A 16 -5.90 12.71 -0.73
CA ARG A 16 -5.82 11.32 -0.26
C ARG A 16 -7.13 10.55 -0.48
N GLN A 17 -8.27 11.19 -0.23
CA GLN A 17 -9.58 10.59 -0.50
C GLN A 17 -9.78 10.32 -1.99
N GLN A 18 -9.28 11.20 -2.86
CA GLN A 18 -9.26 10.98 -4.30
C GLN A 18 -8.38 9.76 -4.65
N GLU A 19 -7.18 9.63 -4.09
CA GLU A 19 -6.32 8.46 -4.33
C GLU A 19 -6.94 7.15 -3.82
N PHE A 20 -7.65 7.18 -2.69
CA PHE A 20 -8.45 6.02 -2.24
C PHE A 20 -9.59 5.68 -3.21
N ALA A 21 -10.25 6.68 -3.79
CA ALA A 21 -11.28 6.44 -4.81
C ALA A 21 -10.68 5.78 -6.07
N VAL A 22 -9.50 6.23 -6.50
CA VAL A 22 -8.74 5.63 -7.61
C VAL A 22 -8.39 4.18 -7.29
N LEU A 23 -7.83 3.91 -6.10
CA LEU A 23 -7.50 2.56 -5.65
C LEU A 23 -8.72 1.63 -5.69
N ILE A 24 -9.83 2.03 -5.07
CA ILE A 24 -11.06 1.23 -5.03
C ILE A 24 -11.59 1.01 -6.45
N GLN A 25 -11.58 2.03 -7.30
CA GLN A 25 -12.03 1.91 -8.69
C GLN A 25 -11.18 0.91 -9.47
N ASP A 26 -9.85 0.95 -9.31
CA ASP A 26 -8.94 0.02 -9.97
C ASP A 26 -9.14 -1.43 -9.51
N GLN A 27 -9.29 -1.65 -8.21
CA GLN A 27 -9.54 -2.99 -7.67
C GLN A 27 -10.90 -3.53 -8.10
N MET A 28 -11.95 -2.70 -8.09
CA MET A 28 -13.26 -3.07 -8.63
C MET A 28 -13.17 -3.48 -10.11
N ARG A 29 -12.44 -2.69 -10.92
CA ARG A 29 -12.27 -2.96 -12.36
C ARG A 29 -11.53 -4.28 -12.60
N ARG A 30 -10.43 -4.52 -11.88
CA ARG A 30 -9.63 -5.76 -12.01
C ARG A 30 -10.42 -7.01 -11.65
N GLN A 31 -11.25 -6.91 -10.61
CA GLN A 31 -12.05 -8.04 -10.11
C GLN A 31 -13.42 -8.16 -10.81
N GLY A 32 -13.75 -7.27 -11.74
CA GLY A 32 -15.04 -7.26 -12.42
C GLY A 32 -16.23 -6.92 -11.51
N VAL A 33 -15.98 -6.28 -10.36
CA VAL A 33 -17.02 -5.94 -9.37
C VAL A 33 -17.70 -4.63 -9.79
N SER A 34 -19.03 -4.68 -9.95
CA SER A 34 -19.83 -3.50 -10.27
C SER A 34 -20.40 -2.82 -9.03
N ILE A 35 -20.72 -1.53 -9.11
CA ILE A 35 -21.43 -0.81 -8.03
C ILE A 35 -22.80 -1.46 -7.75
N ARG A 36 -23.46 -2.00 -8.79
CA ARG A 36 -24.71 -2.75 -8.62
C ARG A 36 -24.50 -3.98 -7.74
N GLN A 37 -23.40 -4.69 -7.93
CA GLN A 37 -23.06 -5.85 -7.13
C GLN A 37 -22.81 -5.46 -5.67
N LEU A 38 -22.03 -4.41 -5.40
CA LEU A 38 -21.82 -3.91 -4.02
C LEU A 38 -23.14 -3.59 -3.32
N TYR A 39 -24.10 -3.00 -4.04
CA TYR A 39 -25.43 -2.73 -3.51
C TYR A 39 -26.24 -4.00 -3.23
N VAL A 40 -26.24 -4.97 -4.17
CA VAL A 40 -26.96 -6.24 -4.00
C VAL A 40 -26.38 -7.06 -2.84
N GLU A 41 -25.08 -6.99 -2.62
CA GLU A 41 -24.37 -7.59 -1.49
C GLU A 41 -24.59 -6.83 -0.17
N GLY A 42 -25.30 -5.68 -0.19
CA GLY A 42 -25.61 -4.89 1.00
C GLY A 42 -24.44 -4.08 1.56
N LEU A 43 -23.33 -3.99 0.82
CA LEU A 43 -22.10 -3.30 1.24
C LEU A 43 -22.21 -1.78 1.13
N ILE A 44 -23.14 -1.30 0.29
CA ILE A 44 -23.43 0.13 0.12
C ILE A 44 -24.94 0.37 0.10
N ARG A 45 -25.36 1.54 0.57
CA ARG A 45 -26.77 1.93 0.55
C ARG A 45 -27.28 2.23 -0.86
N GLN A 46 -28.58 2.03 -1.09
CA GLN A 46 -29.22 2.26 -2.39
C GLN A 46 -29.02 3.70 -2.91
N ASN A 47 -29.13 4.68 -2.02
CA ASN A 47 -28.93 6.11 -2.33
C ASN A 47 -27.46 6.49 -2.55
N HIS A 48 -26.50 5.60 -2.24
CA HIS A 48 -25.07 5.79 -2.44
C HIS A 48 -24.57 5.18 -3.76
N ARG A 49 -25.39 4.37 -4.43
CA ARG A 49 -25.08 3.79 -5.75
C ARG A 49 -24.77 4.87 -6.79
N ASN A 50 -25.58 5.93 -6.83
CA ASN A 50 -25.36 7.05 -7.73
C ASN A 50 -24.26 7.95 -7.16
N GLY A 51 -23.15 8.09 -7.90
CA GLY A 51 -22.02 8.91 -7.48
C GLY A 51 -21.11 8.25 -6.44
N PHE A 52 -21.10 6.92 -6.33
CA PHE A 52 -20.27 6.17 -5.39
C PHE A 52 -18.80 6.64 -5.35
N TYR A 53 -18.12 6.73 -6.50
CA TYR A 53 -16.73 7.21 -6.54
C TYR A 53 -16.57 8.67 -6.10
N LYS A 54 -17.53 9.54 -6.42
CA LYS A 54 -17.54 10.93 -5.91
C LYS A 54 -17.69 10.97 -4.40
N ARG A 55 -18.45 10.03 -3.83
CA ARG A 55 -18.65 9.90 -2.38
C ARG A 55 -17.40 9.42 -1.65
N ILE A 56 -16.61 8.56 -2.28
CA ILE A 56 -15.29 8.19 -1.74
C ILE A 56 -14.36 9.41 -1.82
N ALA A 57 -14.27 10.05 -2.99
CA ALA A 57 -13.37 11.17 -3.25
C ALA A 57 -13.62 12.38 -2.35
N ASN A 58 -14.87 12.65 -1.96
CA ASN A 58 -15.21 13.75 -1.06
C ASN A 58 -15.35 13.33 0.42
N GLY A 59 -15.02 12.07 0.75
CA GLY A 59 -15.10 11.54 2.11
C GLY A 59 -16.52 11.45 2.70
N SER A 60 -17.57 11.47 1.87
CA SER A 60 -18.97 11.38 2.32
C SER A 60 -19.51 9.95 2.41
N LEU A 61 -18.73 8.95 1.99
CA LEU A 61 -19.03 7.55 2.26
C LEU A 61 -18.82 7.27 3.75
N SER A 62 -19.74 6.51 4.37
CA SER A 62 -19.56 6.15 5.77
C SER A 62 -18.34 5.24 5.96
N HIS A 63 -17.67 5.34 7.10
CA HIS A 63 -16.50 4.50 7.40
C HIS A 63 -16.85 3.00 7.34
N GLY A 64 -18.06 2.62 7.77
CA GLY A 64 -18.55 1.24 7.69
C GLY A 64 -18.66 0.73 6.24
N GLU A 65 -19.29 1.49 5.34
CA GLU A 65 -19.39 1.13 3.92
C GLU A 65 -18.01 1.09 3.26
N PHE A 66 -17.12 2.03 3.60
CA PHE A 66 -15.75 2.02 3.09
C PHE A 66 -15.02 0.73 3.49
N ASN A 67 -15.07 0.35 4.77
CA ASN A 67 -14.41 -0.86 5.25
C ASN A 67 -15.00 -2.12 4.64
N GLN A 68 -16.33 -2.21 4.53
CA GLN A 68 -17.02 -3.34 3.89
C GLN A 68 -16.63 -3.50 2.42
N VAL A 69 -16.52 -2.40 1.67
CA VAL A 69 -16.08 -2.45 0.28
C VAL A 69 -14.59 -2.81 0.20
N ALA A 70 -13.74 -2.25 1.05
CA ALA A 70 -12.31 -2.58 1.07
C ALA A 70 -12.06 -4.06 1.39
N GLU A 71 -12.77 -4.59 2.40
CA GLU A 71 -12.71 -6.01 2.78
C GLU A 71 -13.20 -6.91 1.64
N ARG A 72 -14.34 -6.57 1.02
CA ARG A 72 -14.88 -7.30 -0.14
C ARG A 72 -13.90 -7.37 -1.30
N LEU A 73 -13.14 -6.31 -1.51
CA LEU A 73 -12.13 -6.21 -2.57
C LEU A 73 -10.79 -6.82 -2.15
N GLY A 74 -10.64 -7.35 -0.94
CA GLY A 74 -9.38 -7.91 -0.45
C GLY A 74 -8.27 -6.86 -0.38
N ILE A 75 -8.61 -5.60 -0.10
CA ILE A 75 -7.63 -4.52 -0.01
C ILE A 75 -6.89 -4.65 1.32
N ASP A 76 -5.58 -4.87 1.26
CA ASP A 76 -4.69 -4.85 2.42
C ASP A 76 -4.60 -3.42 2.97
N PRO A 77 -4.98 -3.18 4.24
CA PRO A 77 -5.04 -1.83 4.81
C PRO A 77 -3.66 -1.18 4.97
N VAL A 78 -2.60 -1.96 5.23
CA VAL A 78 -1.22 -1.45 5.33
C VAL A 78 -0.74 -1.02 3.94
N ARG A 79 -0.97 -1.87 2.93
CA ARG A 79 -0.61 -1.57 1.54
C ARG A 79 -1.38 -0.37 1.01
N ALA A 80 -2.68 -0.28 1.30
CA ALA A 80 -3.50 0.87 0.92
C ALA A 80 -3.03 2.16 1.60
N ALA A 81 -2.67 2.09 2.88
CA ALA A 81 -2.11 3.23 3.59
C ALA A 81 -0.77 3.67 2.95
N LEU A 82 0.14 2.75 2.65
CA LEU A 82 1.40 3.09 1.98
C LEU A 82 1.16 3.70 0.60
N THR A 83 0.28 3.11 -0.19
CA THR A 83 -0.13 3.58 -1.53
C THR A 83 -0.54 5.05 -1.50
N VAL A 84 -1.42 5.41 -0.57
CA VAL A 84 -2.00 6.77 -0.50
C VAL A 84 -1.10 7.75 0.26
N HIS A 85 -0.47 7.33 1.36
CA HIS A 85 0.24 8.24 2.26
C HIS A 85 1.74 8.34 1.98
N CYS A 86 2.35 7.30 1.41
CA CYS A 86 3.80 7.26 1.17
C CYS A 86 4.14 7.36 -0.33
N PHE A 87 3.42 6.62 -1.18
CA PHE A 87 3.59 6.66 -2.63
C PHE A 87 2.76 7.78 -3.29
N ALA A 88 1.76 8.31 -2.58
CA ALA A 88 0.90 9.40 -3.04
C ALA A 88 0.23 9.11 -4.41
N SER A 89 -0.11 7.85 -4.68
CA SER A 89 -0.75 7.43 -5.93
C SER A 89 -1.55 6.15 -5.73
N GLY A 90 -2.86 6.18 -5.99
CA GLY A 90 -3.76 5.02 -5.93
C GLY A 90 -3.39 3.89 -6.89
N HIS A 91 -2.69 4.22 -7.98
CA HIS A 91 -2.20 3.25 -8.96
C HIS A 91 -0.98 2.46 -8.49
N ALA A 92 -0.25 2.96 -7.48
CA ALA A 92 0.94 2.30 -6.96
C ALA A 92 0.61 1.05 -6.12
N TYR A 93 -0.66 0.78 -5.83
CA TYR A 93 -1.05 -0.34 -4.99
C TYR A 93 -0.48 -1.64 -5.52
N ASP A 94 -0.69 -1.96 -6.80
CA ASP A 94 -0.21 -3.22 -7.39
C ASP A 94 1.28 -3.21 -7.79
N ASP A 95 2.04 -2.16 -7.45
CA ASP A 95 3.48 -2.11 -7.67
C ASP A 95 4.18 -3.11 -6.73
N PRO A 96 5.07 -3.99 -7.24
CA PRO A 96 5.88 -4.89 -6.41
C PRO A 96 6.65 -4.18 -5.28
N CYS A 97 7.05 -2.93 -5.47
CA CYS A 97 7.70 -2.11 -4.45
C CYS A 97 6.74 -1.76 -3.32
N CYS A 98 5.47 -1.45 -3.64
CA CYS A 98 4.45 -1.16 -2.63
C CYS A 98 4.10 -2.43 -1.85
N GLU A 99 3.96 -3.56 -2.55
CA GLU A 99 3.76 -4.88 -1.96
C GLU A 99 4.85 -5.25 -0.96
N THR A 100 6.11 -5.20 -1.42
CA THR A 100 7.27 -5.54 -0.59
C THR A 100 7.36 -4.61 0.63
N SER A 101 7.08 -3.32 0.43
CA SER A 101 7.08 -2.34 1.53
C SER A 101 6.00 -2.64 2.57
N ALA A 102 4.81 -3.07 2.13
CA ALA A 102 3.73 -3.48 3.03
C ALA A 102 4.10 -4.74 3.80
N GLU A 103 4.68 -5.75 3.15
CA GLU A 103 5.15 -6.97 3.81
C GLU A 103 6.23 -6.69 4.86
N VAL A 104 7.20 -5.83 4.54
CA VAL A 104 8.23 -5.42 5.50
C VAL A 104 7.62 -4.68 6.69
N ALA A 105 6.68 -3.76 6.45
CA ALA A 105 6.00 -3.04 7.53
C ALA A 105 5.22 -3.99 8.45
N LYS A 106 4.50 -4.96 7.87
CA LYS A 106 3.78 -6.00 8.61
C LYS A 106 4.73 -6.88 9.42
N ALA A 107 5.84 -7.34 8.83
CA ALA A 107 6.84 -8.15 9.52
C ALA A 107 7.46 -7.43 10.72
N ILE A 108 7.79 -6.13 10.58
CA ILE A 108 8.28 -5.32 11.70
C ILE A 108 7.21 -5.21 12.80
N ALA A 109 5.95 -4.94 12.44
CA ALA A 109 4.86 -4.80 13.40
C ALA A 109 4.58 -6.11 14.17
N VAL A 110 4.76 -7.27 13.53
CA VAL A 110 4.62 -8.58 14.17
C VAL A 110 5.76 -8.88 15.14
N GLN A 111 7.00 -8.46 14.83
CA GLN A 111 8.17 -8.76 15.68
C GLN A 111 8.27 -7.85 16.91
N LEU A 112 7.88 -6.58 16.80
CA LEU A 112 8.06 -5.58 17.86
C LEU A 112 7.47 -5.95 19.23
N PRO A 113 6.29 -6.59 19.35
CA PRO A 113 5.76 -6.98 20.65
C PRO A 113 6.68 -7.90 21.46
N GLU A 114 7.39 -8.83 20.81
CA GLU A 114 8.34 -9.72 21.49
C GLU A 114 9.54 -8.93 22.04
N GLU A 115 10.04 -7.98 21.26
CA GLU A 115 11.14 -7.11 21.67
C GLU A 115 10.73 -6.16 22.81
N ILE A 116 9.51 -5.63 22.78
CA ILE A 116 8.97 -4.77 23.85
C ILE A 116 8.84 -5.55 25.16
N ALA A 117 8.36 -6.80 25.08
CA ALA A 117 8.25 -7.67 26.25
C ALA A 117 9.62 -7.97 26.89
N ALA A 118 10.70 -7.97 26.10
CA ALA A 118 12.06 -8.13 26.60
C ALA A 118 12.66 -6.86 27.24
N CYS A 119 12.03 -5.69 27.05
CA CYS A 119 12.47 -4.40 27.59
C CYS A 119 11.61 -3.93 28.79
N ASP A 120 11.00 -4.85 29.54
CA ASP A 120 10.08 -4.56 30.66
C ASP A 120 8.91 -3.60 30.31
N GLY A 121 8.57 -3.48 29.02
CA GLY A 121 7.47 -2.63 28.54
C GLY A 121 7.80 -1.14 28.40
N GLU A 122 9.01 -0.69 28.70
CA GLU A 122 9.43 0.70 28.45
C GLU A 122 9.83 0.88 26.98
N PHE A 123 8.86 1.24 26.13
CA PHE A 123 9.08 1.51 24.72
C PHE A 123 8.83 2.98 24.39
N GLU A 124 9.91 3.74 24.19
CA GLU A 124 9.82 5.12 23.71
C GLU A 124 9.88 5.19 22.17
N PRO A 125 9.15 6.14 21.54
CA PRO A 125 9.29 6.37 20.11
C PRO A 125 10.74 6.69 19.72
N ILE A 126 11.29 5.93 18.79
CA ILE A 126 12.62 6.21 18.25
C ILE A 126 12.61 7.48 17.38
N ARG A 127 13.72 8.22 17.40
CA ARG A 127 13.88 9.47 16.63
C ARG A 127 13.71 9.22 15.12
N ASP A 128 13.03 10.14 14.42
CA ASP A 128 12.83 10.11 12.97
C ASP A 128 14.09 9.80 12.14
N ALA A 129 15.25 10.33 12.56
CA ALA A 129 16.52 10.09 11.88
C ALA A 129 16.92 8.61 11.90
N LEU A 130 16.66 7.90 13.01
CA LEU A 130 16.92 6.47 13.13
C LEU A 130 15.93 5.67 12.27
N CYS A 131 14.65 6.04 12.26
CA CYS A 131 13.65 5.45 11.35
C CYS A 131 14.07 5.54 9.88
N ARG A 132 14.55 6.73 9.46
CA ARG A 132 15.10 6.93 8.10
C ARG A 132 16.32 6.07 7.84
N GLY A 133 17.20 5.92 8.83
CA GLY A 133 18.38 5.06 8.75
C GLY A 133 18.02 3.58 8.56
N ILE A 134 17.04 3.08 9.31
CA ILE A 134 16.48 1.72 9.14
C ILE A 134 15.88 1.59 7.75
N GLY A 135 15.00 2.51 7.36
CA GLY A 135 14.36 2.52 6.05
C GLY A 135 15.37 2.48 4.90
N LYS A 136 16.44 3.26 4.96
CA LYS A 136 17.52 3.26 3.94
C LYS A 136 18.26 1.92 3.87
N ARG A 137 18.55 1.28 5.02
CA ARG A 137 19.22 -0.02 5.02
C ARG A 137 18.33 -1.10 4.44
N THR A 138 17.07 -1.13 4.84
CA THR A 138 16.08 -2.09 4.35
C THR A 138 15.81 -1.91 2.86
N SER A 139 15.61 -0.68 2.38
CA SER A 139 15.40 -0.42 0.96
C SER A 139 16.62 -0.79 0.11
N ASN A 140 17.83 -0.52 0.59
CA ASN A 140 19.06 -0.97 -0.08
C ASN A 140 19.16 -2.50 -0.15
N ALA A 141 18.76 -3.21 0.91
CA ALA A 141 18.74 -4.68 0.93
C ALA A 141 17.74 -5.24 -0.10
N ILE A 142 16.53 -4.67 -0.16
CA ILE A 142 15.51 -5.00 -1.16
C ILE A 142 16.03 -4.76 -2.58
N ALA A 143 16.61 -3.59 -2.84
CA ALA A 143 17.16 -3.25 -4.16
C ALA A 143 18.28 -4.21 -4.58
N ARG A 144 19.17 -4.59 -3.67
CA ARG A 144 20.23 -5.58 -3.93
C ARG A 144 19.67 -6.96 -4.24
N TYR A 145 18.62 -7.38 -3.53
CA TYR A 145 17.95 -8.64 -3.80
C TYR A 145 17.39 -8.66 -5.22
N HIS A 146 16.64 -7.62 -5.63
CA HIS A 146 16.10 -7.54 -6.99
C HIS A 146 17.18 -7.49 -8.07
N ALA A 147 18.27 -6.75 -7.84
CA ALA A 147 19.40 -6.72 -8.78
C ALA A 147 20.04 -8.12 -8.95
N ALA A 148 20.16 -8.89 -7.87
CA ALA A 148 20.70 -10.24 -7.92
C ALA A 148 19.75 -11.25 -8.61
N VAL A 149 18.43 -11.10 -8.44
CA VAL A 149 17.43 -11.92 -9.14
C VAL A 149 17.49 -11.65 -10.65
N ALA A 150 17.49 -10.39 -11.06
CA ALA A 150 17.55 -10.02 -12.48
C ALA A 150 18.80 -10.59 -13.18
N GLN A 151 19.97 -10.53 -12.51
CA GLN A 151 21.21 -11.11 -13.05
C GLN A 151 21.15 -12.63 -13.22
N ARG A 152 20.43 -13.34 -12.36
CA ARG A 152 20.24 -14.80 -12.46
C ARG A 152 19.30 -15.15 -13.60
N ASP A 153 18.22 -14.40 -13.75
CA ASP A 153 17.26 -14.59 -14.83
C ASP A 153 17.93 -14.35 -16.20
N ASP A 154 18.73 -13.29 -16.32
CA ASP A 154 19.51 -13.00 -17.54
C ASP A 154 20.52 -14.12 -17.85
N ALA A 155 21.22 -14.63 -16.83
CA ALA A 155 22.16 -15.74 -17.00
C ALA A 155 21.45 -17.04 -17.44
N ALA A 156 20.30 -17.36 -16.86
CA ALA A 156 19.50 -18.52 -17.25
C ALA A 156 18.92 -18.38 -18.67
N LEU A 157 18.60 -17.16 -19.10
CA LEU A 157 18.08 -16.88 -20.44
C LEU A 157 19.17 -16.99 -21.51
N LEU A 158 20.39 -16.54 -21.19
CA LEU A 158 21.57 -16.72 -22.05
C LEU A 158 21.96 -18.19 -22.18
N ASP A 159 21.97 -18.95 -21.08
CA ASP A 159 22.27 -20.39 -21.09
C ASP A 159 21.26 -21.16 -21.95
N ARG A 160 19.96 -20.83 -21.85
CA ARG A 160 18.91 -21.42 -22.69
C ARG A 160 18.98 -21.04 -24.17
N ALA A 161 19.54 -19.87 -24.49
CA ALA A 161 19.62 -19.36 -25.85
C ALA A 161 20.88 -19.81 -26.60
N PHE A 162 21.95 -20.13 -25.88
CA PHE A 162 23.27 -20.39 -26.45
C PHE A 162 23.96 -21.68 -25.94
N GLY A 163 23.33 -22.44 -25.05
CA GLY A 163 23.73 -23.78 -24.60
C GLY A 163 22.90 -24.88 -25.24
#